data_AF-A0A1J4KMJ2-F1
#
_entry.id   AF-A0A1J4KMJ2-F1
#
_cell.length_a   1.000
_cell.length_b   1.000
_cell.length_c   1.000
_cell.angle_alpha   90.00
_cell.angle_beta   90.00
_cell.angle_gamma   90.00
#
_symmetry.space_group_name_H-M   'P 1'
#
loop_
_entity.id
_entity.type
_entity.pdbx_description
1 polymer ?
#
loop_
_entity_poly.entity_id
_entity_poly.type
_entity_poly.pdbx_seq_one_letter_code
_entity_poly.pdbx_strand_id
1 'polypeptide(L)'
;MSRLYTVEGKPKVIQKDQLNMNFLSKQSAYIVEIKITKVNKHFAFPLIVRKVNGLNLNDDNLKENETVNMVVDNITLEDLINFQKIEFELIKGYYWDGKRDYSIQEEIALLTFI
;
A
#
# COMPACT_ATOMS: atom_id res chain seq x y z
N MET A 1 3.55 -17.27 0.40
CA MET A 1 4.84 -16.67 -0.02
C MET A 1 5.11 -15.49 0.91
N SER A 2 6.25 -15.48 1.60
CA SER A 2 6.63 -14.43 2.54
C SER A 2 7.00 -13.15 1.78
N ARG A 3 6.32 -12.04 2.10
CA ARG A 3 6.51 -10.73 1.44
C ARG A 3 7.22 -9.70 2.34
N LEU A 4 7.50 -10.06 3.59
CA LEU A 4 8.11 -9.15 4.57
C LEU A 4 9.60 -8.96 4.30
N TYR A 5 10.07 -7.73 4.23
CA TYR A 5 11.49 -7.40 4.10
C TYR A 5 11.76 -6.02 4.71
N THR A 6 13.02 -5.72 4.96
CA THR A 6 13.47 -4.35 5.27
C THR A 6 14.21 -3.75 4.07
N VAL A 7 14.42 -2.45 4.07
CA VAL A 7 15.15 -1.75 2.98
C VAL A 7 16.19 -0.82 3.57
N GLU A 8 17.38 -0.84 2.98
CA GLU A 8 18.49 0.03 3.37
C GLU A 8 18.25 1.51 2.98
N GLY A 9 18.93 2.40 3.70
CA GLY A 9 18.99 3.82 3.36
C GLY A 9 17.85 4.68 3.94
N LYS A 10 17.85 5.96 3.56
CA LYS A 10 16.87 6.95 4.00
C LYS A 10 15.82 7.19 2.91
N PRO A 11 14.56 7.49 3.28
CA PRO A 11 13.53 7.82 2.31
C PRO A 11 13.89 9.06 1.50
N LYS A 12 13.52 9.05 0.23
CA LYS A 12 13.59 10.17 -0.69
C LYS A 12 12.18 10.64 -1.02
N VAL A 13 11.99 11.97 -1.11
CA VAL A 13 10.69 12.55 -1.48
C VAL A 13 10.41 12.23 -2.95
N ILE A 14 9.21 11.72 -3.23
CA ILE A 14 8.76 11.46 -4.61
C ILE A 14 8.43 12.81 -5.27
N GLN A 15 9.07 13.10 -6.40
CA GLN A 15 8.80 14.31 -7.17
C GLN A 15 7.50 14.20 -7.97
N LYS A 16 6.95 15.33 -8.42
CA LYS A 16 5.65 15.36 -9.10
C LYS A 16 5.63 14.54 -10.40
N ASP A 17 6.72 14.57 -11.16
CA ASP A 17 6.91 13.76 -12.38
C ASP A 17 7.10 12.26 -12.10
N GLN A 18 7.46 11.91 -10.86
CA GLN A 18 7.67 10.54 -10.38
C GLN A 18 6.41 9.92 -9.75
N LEU A 19 5.31 10.68 -9.59
CA LEU A 19 4.04 10.18 -9.04
C LEU A 19 3.27 9.34 -10.07
N ASN A 20 3.85 8.21 -10.47
CA ASN A 20 3.24 7.27 -11.39
C ASN A 20 3.75 5.84 -11.12
N MET A 21 2.95 4.85 -11.51
CA MET A 21 3.27 3.44 -11.24
C MET A 21 4.55 2.95 -11.94
N ASN A 22 4.92 3.51 -13.10
CA ASN A 22 6.15 3.12 -13.82
C ASN A 22 7.42 3.52 -13.04
N PHE A 23 7.39 4.63 -12.33
CA PHE A 23 8.46 4.99 -11.39
C PHE A 23 8.39 4.11 -10.14
N LEU A 24 7.23 4.02 -9.49
CA LEU A 24 7.07 3.32 -8.22
C LEU A 24 7.42 1.82 -8.30
N SER A 25 7.09 1.16 -9.41
CA SER A 25 7.35 -0.28 -9.60
C SER A 25 8.84 -0.63 -9.66
N LYS A 26 9.72 0.36 -9.85
CA LYS A 26 11.17 0.18 -9.91
C LYS A 26 11.86 0.40 -8.56
N GLN A 27 11.13 0.91 -7.57
CA GLN A 27 11.70 1.22 -6.26
C GLN A 27 11.72 0.00 -5.36
N SER A 28 12.67 -0.05 -4.44
CA SER A 28 12.80 -1.13 -3.47
C SER A 28 11.63 -1.13 -2.49
N ALA A 29 11.22 0.04 -1.99
CA ALA A 29 9.99 0.23 -1.23
C ALA A 29 9.45 1.65 -1.44
N TYR A 30 8.17 1.84 -1.14
CA TYR A 30 7.57 3.17 -1.07
C TYR A 30 6.43 3.20 -0.09
N ILE A 31 6.15 4.40 0.41
CA ILE A 31 4.93 4.72 1.15
C ILE A 31 4.30 5.93 0.46
N VAL A 32 3.06 5.80 0.03
CA VAL A 32 2.34 6.83 -0.72
C VAL A 32 0.98 7.10 -0.09
N GLU A 33 0.56 8.37 -0.12
CA GLU A 33 -0.84 8.72 0.04
C GLU A 33 -1.53 8.55 -1.31
N ILE A 34 -2.56 7.71 -1.35
CA ILE A 34 -3.46 7.53 -2.49
C ILE A 34 -4.82 8.11 -2.17
N LYS A 35 -5.52 8.53 -3.22
CA LYS A 35 -6.95 8.84 -3.18
C LYS A 35 -7.69 7.81 -4.01
N ILE A 36 -8.41 6.90 -3.36
CA ILE A 36 -9.26 5.92 -4.01
C ILE A 36 -10.51 6.65 -4.52
N THR A 37 -10.73 6.60 -5.83
CA THR A 37 -11.87 7.21 -6.51
C THR A 37 -12.97 6.21 -6.82
N LYS A 38 -12.63 4.91 -6.89
CA LYS A 38 -13.59 3.85 -7.13
C LYS A 38 -13.09 2.49 -6.63
N VAL A 39 -14.01 1.64 -6.19
CA VAL A 39 -13.76 0.25 -5.82
C VAL A 39 -14.58 -0.64 -6.77
N ASN A 40 -13.93 -1.56 -7.49
CA ASN A 40 -14.61 -2.38 -8.50
C ASN A 40 -14.90 -3.81 -8.03
N LYS A 41 -14.36 -4.24 -6.88
CA LYS A 41 -14.64 -5.54 -6.27
C LYS A 41 -14.75 -5.41 -4.75
N HIS A 42 -15.87 -5.89 -4.23
CA HIS A 42 -16.23 -5.76 -2.82
C HIS A 42 -16.04 -7.07 -2.05
N PHE A 43 -15.64 -6.97 -0.79
CA PHE A 43 -15.53 -8.11 0.12
C PHE A 43 -16.21 -7.82 1.46
N ALA A 44 -16.66 -8.87 2.14
CA ALA A 44 -17.21 -8.77 3.49
C ALA A 44 -16.16 -8.26 4.52
N PHE A 45 -14.88 -8.42 4.22
CA PHE A 45 -13.76 -7.90 5.00
C PHE A 45 -12.77 -7.18 4.08
N PRO A 46 -13.01 -5.91 3.75
CA PRO A 46 -12.16 -5.17 2.83
C PRO A 46 -10.88 -4.66 3.51
N LEU A 47 -9.80 -4.47 2.72
CA LEU A 47 -8.58 -3.80 3.19
C LEU A 47 -8.75 -2.28 3.35
N ILE A 48 -9.87 -1.72 2.90
CA ILE A 48 -10.17 -0.29 2.97
C ILE A 48 -10.81 0.01 4.33
N VAL A 49 -10.20 0.93 5.07
CA VAL A 49 -10.69 1.38 6.38
C VAL A 49 -10.98 2.89 6.30
N ARG A 50 -12.22 3.27 6.59
CA ARG A 50 -12.67 4.66 6.67
C ARG A 50 -12.79 5.07 8.13
N LYS A 51 -12.58 6.36 8.41
CA LYS A 51 -12.87 6.94 9.72
C LYS A 51 -14.23 7.63 9.67
N VAL A 52 -15.19 7.11 10.43
CA VAL A 52 -16.53 7.70 10.56
C VAL A 52 -16.77 7.95 12.04
N ASN A 53 -17.02 9.21 12.42
CA ASN A 53 -17.22 9.62 13.81
C ASN A 53 -16.09 9.16 14.76
N GLY A 54 -14.84 9.17 14.28
CA GLY A 54 -13.66 8.73 15.05
C GLY A 54 -13.43 7.22 15.09
N LEU A 55 -14.40 6.41 14.65
CA LEU A 55 -14.33 4.95 14.63
C LEU A 55 -13.88 4.42 13.27
N ASN A 56 -13.31 3.22 13.28
CA ASN A 56 -12.98 2.50 12.04
C ASN A 56 -14.26 1.88 11.46
N LEU A 57 -14.49 2.16 10.18
CA LEU A 57 -15.50 1.50 9.36
C LEU A 57 -14.78 0.74 8.25
N ASN A 58 -14.80 -0.60 8.32
CA ASN A 58 -14.24 -1.48 7.31
C ASN A 58 -15.30 -1.74 6.22
N ASP A 59 -15.59 -0.71 5.44
CA ASP A 59 -16.60 -0.75 4.38
C ASP A 59 -16.04 -0.09 3.10
N ASP A 60 -16.01 -0.87 2.01
CA ASP A 60 -15.52 -0.45 0.71
C ASP A 60 -16.63 0.02 -0.25
N ASN A 61 -17.88 0.10 0.22
CA ASN A 61 -18.99 0.70 -0.51
C ASN A 61 -18.90 2.22 -0.45
N LEU A 62 -18.31 2.81 -1.49
CA LEU A 62 -18.25 4.24 -1.68
C LEU A 62 -19.52 4.74 -2.35
N LYS A 63 -20.12 5.80 -1.81
CA LYS A 63 -21.22 6.50 -2.50
C LYS A 63 -20.71 7.16 -3.78
N GLU A 64 -21.62 7.55 -4.66
CA GLU A 64 -21.26 8.32 -5.84
C GLU A 64 -20.48 9.59 -5.46
N ASN A 65 -19.34 9.82 -6.13
CA ASN A 65 -18.38 10.89 -5.85
C ASN A 65 -17.69 10.85 -4.48
N GLU A 66 -17.89 9.80 -3.70
CA GLU A 66 -17.15 9.59 -2.46
C GLU A 66 -15.74 9.07 -2.76
N THR A 67 -14.75 9.61 -2.04
CA THR A 67 -13.35 9.20 -2.18
C THR A 67 -12.75 8.90 -0.81
N VAL A 68 -11.71 8.06 -0.79
CA VAL A 68 -11.02 7.69 0.46
C VAL A 68 -9.53 7.94 0.28
N ASN A 69 -8.95 8.71 1.18
CA ASN A 69 -7.50 8.85 1.27
C ASN A 69 -6.93 7.75 2.15
N MET A 70 -5.87 7.09 1.67
CA MET A 70 -5.14 6.07 2.43
C MET A 70 -3.63 6.30 2.26
N VAL A 71 -2.88 6.11 3.34
CA VAL A 71 -1.42 5.99 3.29
C VAL A 71 -1.09 4.52 3.24
N VAL A 72 -0.45 4.08 2.17
CA VAL A 72 -0.20 2.67 1.86
C VAL A 72 1.26 2.46 1.51
N ASP A 73 1.79 1.30 1.89
CA ASP A 73 3.04 0.79 1.36
C ASP A 73 2.83 0.09 0.00
N ASN A 74 3.92 -0.35 -0.62
CA ASN A 74 3.87 -1.02 -1.92
C ASN A 74 3.13 -2.36 -1.90
N ILE A 75 3.11 -3.07 -0.77
CA ILE A 75 2.41 -4.37 -0.64
C ILE A 75 0.91 -4.12 -0.59
N THR A 76 0.50 -3.19 0.26
CA THR A 76 -0.91 -2.81 0.45
C THR A 76 -1.49 -2.21 -0.82
N LEU A 77 -0.74 -1.36 -1.53
CA LEU A 77 -1.20 -0.81 -2.82
C LEU A 77 -1.39 -1.92 -3.87
N GLU A 78 -0.44 -2.86 -3.97
CA GLU A 78 -0.55 -4.01 -4.86
C GLU A 78 -1.80 -4.85 -4.53
N ASP A 79 -2.05 -5.10 -3.24
CA ASP A 79 -3.20 -5.87 -2.79
C ASP A 79 -4.52 -5.15 -3.10
N LEU A 80 -4.60 -3.84 -2.87
CA LEU A 80 -5.78 -3.04 -3.23
C LEU A 80 -6.07 -3.08 -4.74
N ILE A 81 -5.03 -3.03 -5.59
CA ILE A 81 -5.16 -3.13 -7.05
C ILE A 81 -5.65 -4.53 -7.45
N ASN A 82 -5.07 -5.58 -6.88
CA ASN A 82 -5.37 -6.95 -7.29
C ASN A 82 -6.69 -7.49 -6.75
N PHE A 83 -6.99 -7.21 -5.48
CA PHE A 83 -8.16 -7.76 -4.81
C PHE A 83 -9.37 -6.84 -4.95
N GLN A 84 -9.28 -5.56 -4.58
CA GLN A 84 -10.41 -4.61 -4.66
C GLN A 84 -10.54 -3.92 -6.02
N LYS A 85 -9.55 -4.04 -6.90
CA LYS A 85 -9.55 -3.45 -8.24
C LYS A 85 -9.84 -1.95 -8.19
N ILE A 86 -9.14 -1.25 -7.29
CA ILE A 86 -9.36 0.18 -7.08
C ILE A 86 -8.96 1.02 -8.29
N GLU A 87 -9.68 2.11 -8.52
CA GLU A 87 -9.20 3.25 -9.30
C GLU A 87 -8.74 4.32 -8.30
N PHE A 88 -7.59 4.94 -8.55
CA PHE A 88 -6.96 5.83 -7.59
C PHE A 88 -6.05 6.87 -8.22
N GLU A 89 -5.76 7.91 -7.45
CA GLU A 89 -4.78 8.94 -7.75
C GLU A 89 -3.63 8.85 -6.73
N LEU A 90 -2.38 9.02 -7.19
CA LEU A 90 -1.21 9.18 -6.34
C LEU A 90 -1.09 10.65 -5.92
N ILE A 91 -1.00 10.93 -4.62
CA ILE A 91 -0.99 12.30 -4.09
C ILE A 91 0.42 12.76 -3.76
N LYS A 92 1.14 11.97 -2.95
CA LYS A 92 2.52 12.24 -2.49
C LYS A 92 3.09 10.98 -1.85
N GLY A 93 4.38 10.97 -1.59
CA GLY A 93 4.97 9.90 -0.80
C GLY A 93 6.49 9.97 -0.71
N TYR A 94 7.03 8.90 -0.16
CA TYR A 94 8.46 8.66 -0.03
C TYR A 94 8.81 7.31 -0.64
N TYR A 95 10.02 7.19 -1.16
CA TYR A 95 10.54 5.94 -1.71
C TYR A 95 11.95 5.64 -1.21
N TRP A 96 12.33 4.37 -1.31
CA TRP A 96 13.68 3.87 -1.04
C TRP A 96 14.18 3.11 -2.27
N ASP A 97 15.44 3.35 -2.61
CA ASP A 97 16.18 2.69 -3.69
C ASP A 97 17.36 1.84 -3.19
N GLY A 98 17.49 1.68 -1.87
CA GLY A 98 18.48 0.79 -1.24
C GLY A 98 18.15 -0.69 -1.43
N LYS A 99 19.06 -1.57 -1.00
CA LYS A 99 18.87 -3.01 -1.13
C LYS A 99 17.74 -3.50 -0.21
N ARG A 100 16.96 -4.48 -0.69
CA ARG A 100 16.02 -5.23 0.14
C ARG A 100 16.77 -6.29 0.95
N ASP A 101 16.52 -6.35 2.26
CA ASP A 101 17.02 -7.38 3.15
C ASP A 101 15.87 -8.28 3.61
N TYR A 102 16.07 -9.59 3.41
CA TYR A 102 15.10 -10.65 3.64
C TYR A 102 15.44 -11.52 4.85
N SER A 103 16.51 -11.21 5.58
CA SER A 103 16.97 -11.95 6.77
C SER A 103 15.85 -12.24 7.78
N ILE A 104 14.92 -11.29 7.98
CA ILE A 104 13.75 -11.46 8.85
C ILE A 104 12.88 -12.68 8.49
N GLN A 105 12.80 -13.05 7.20
CA GLN A 105 12.03 -14.21 6.77
C GLN A 105 12.69 -15.52 7.21
N GLU A 106 14.02 -15.57 7.17
CA GLU A 106 14.81 -16.73 7.58
C GLU A 106 14.63 -16.99 9.08
N GLU A 107 14.72 -15.93 9.89
CA GLU A 107 14.50 -15.99 11.34
C GLU A 107 13.08 -16.45 11.71
N ILE A 108 12.05 -15.92 11.04
CA ILE A 108 10.66 -16.36 11.24
C ILE A 108 10.51 -17.85 10.89
N ALA A 109 11.14 -18.30 9.80
CA ALA A 109 11.07 -19.69 9.40
C ALA A 109 11.65 -20.61 10.49
N LEU A 110 12.79 -20.26 11.09
CA LEU A 110 13.40 -21.02 12.20
C LEU A 110 12.44 -21.18 13.40
N LEU A 111 11.69 -20.13 13.74
CA LEU A 111 10.72 -20.14 14.84
C LEU A 111 9.45 -20.97 14.54
N THR A 112 9.18 -21.28 13.28
CA THR A 112 7.97 -22.02 12.89
C THR A 112 8.18 -23.54 12.87
N PHE A 113 9.40 -24.01 13.10
CA PHE A 113 9.76 -25.44 13.20
C PHE A 113 9.85 -25.96 14.65
N ILE A 114 9.24 -25.25 15.59
CA ILE A 114 9.08 -25.64 17.01
C ILE A 114 7.61 -25.98 17.25
#